data_AF-A0A942HM97-F1
#
_entry.id   AF-A0A942HM97-F1
#
_cell.length_a   1.000
_cell.length_b   1.000
_cell.length_c   1.000
_cell.angle_alpha   90.00
_cell.angle_beta   90.00
_cell.angle_gamma   90.00
#
_symmetry.space_group_name_H-M   'P 1'
#
loop_
_entity.id
_entity.type
_entity.pdbx_description
1 polymer ?
#
loop_
_entity_poly.entity_id
_entity_poly.type
_entity_poly.pdbx_seq_one_letter_code
_entity_poly.pdbx_strand_id
1 'polypeptide(L)'
;MRVGGELDLATVPALEAELNGALGRPAGDVVVDLSELEFIDSTGIAVLVRAMGDEDGTARLKFVPSRSAGVTRVLDMTGVSERMELVEGVIR
;
A
#
# COMPACT_ATOMS: atom_id res chain seq x y z
N MET A 1 5.77 7.26 -0.58
CA MET A 1 6.66 6.27 0.06
C MET A 1 6.89 5.12 -0.90
N ARG A 2 8.09 4.55 -0.96
CA ARG A 2 8.41 3.42 -1.83
C ARG A 2 8.52 2.15 -1.01
N VAL A 3 7.92 1.07 -1.48
CA VAL A 3 7.98 -0.25 -0.86
C VAL A 3 8.60 -1.20 -1.90
N GLY A 4 9.77 -1.75 -1.57
CA GLY A 4 10.51 -2.66 -2.45
C GLY A 4 10.84 -3.97 -1.74
N GLY A 5 11.09 -5.02 -2.51
CA GLY A 5 11.44 -6.34 -1.99
C GLY A 5 10.21 -7.03 -1.39
N GLU A 6 10.17 -7.21 -0.08
CA GLU A 6 9.14 -8.01 0.60
C GLU A 6 8.34 -7.17 1.60
N LEU A 7 7.01 -7.33 1.60
CA LEU A 7 6.13 -6.79 2.63
C LEU A 7 5.57 -7.92 3.49
N ASP A 8 6.22 -8.16 4.62
CA ASP A 8 5.98 -9.28 5.53
C ASP A 8 6.02 -8.85 7.00
N LEU A 9 5.94 -9.80 7.92
CA LEU A 9 5.99 -9.52 9.36
C LEU A 9 7.23 -8.70 9.79
N ALA A 10 8.37 -8.83 9.11
CA ALA A 10 9.59 -8.12 9.45
C ALA A 10 9.61 -6.68 8.90
N THR A 11 9.03 -6.43 7.74
CA THR A 11 9.06 -5.10 7.08
C THR A 11 7.82 -4.26 7.35
N VAL A 12 6.68 -4.87 7.71
CA VAL A 12 5.42 -4.19 8.05
C VAL A 12 5.58 -3.08 9.10
N PRO A 13 6.30 -3.27 10.23
CA PRO A 13 6.40 -2.22 11.25
C PRO A 13 6.99 -0.91 10.75
N ALA A 14 7.92 -0.97 9.80
CA ALA A 14 8.53 0.22 9.21
C ALA A 14 7.53 0.98 8.32
N LEU A 15 6.80 0.27 7.46
CA LEU A 15 5.77 0.86 6.61
C LEU A 15 4.62 1.44 7.44
N GLU A 16 4.18 0.74 8.49
CA GLU A 16 3.11 1.20 9.37
C GLU A 16 3.47 2.51 10.07
N ALA A 17 4.71 2.64 10.57
CA ALA A 17 5.19 3.89 11.16
C ALA A 17 5.21 5.05 10.15
N GLU A 18 5.65 4.81 8.92
CA GLU A 18 5.68 5.82 7.85
C GLU A 18 4.26 6.24 7.43
N LEU A 19 3.35 5.28 7.25
CA LEU A 19 1.94 5.52 6.93
C LEU A 19 1.25 6.34 8.01
N ASN A 20 1.41 5.97 9.28
CA ASN A 20 0.82 6.71 10.39
C ASN A 20 1.35 8.16 10.45
N GLY A 21 2.64 8.36 10.23
CA GLY A 21 3.25 9.68 10.19
C GLY A 21 2.80 10.54 9.00
N ALA A 22 2.52 9.93 7.85
CA ALA A 22 2.04 10.61 6.65
C ALA A 22 0.54 10.96 6.75
N LEU A 23 -0.28 9.99 7.15
CA LEU A 23 -1.74 10.12 7.26
C LEU A 23 -2.16 11.03 8.43
N GLY A 24 -1.34 11.13 9.49
CA GLY A 24 -1.58 12.05 10.60
C GLY A 24 -1.44 13.54 10.25
N ARG A 25 -1.03 13.89 9.03
CA ARG A 25 -0.85 15.29 8.58
C ARG A 25 -2.10 15.78 7.83
N PRO A 26 -2.53 17.04 8.02
CA PRO A 26 -3.72 17.58 7.36
C PRO A 26 -3.59 17.79 5.84
N ALA A 27 -2.43 17.54 5.23
CA ALA A 27 -2.17 17.88 3.83
C ALA A 27 -1.95 16.66 2.92
N GLY A 28 -2.68 16.63 1.79
CA GLY A 28 -2.30 15.97 0.54
C GLY A 28 -2.40 14.44 0.47
N ASP A 29 -2.52 13.93 -0.76
CA ASP A 29 -2.52 12.49 -1.04
C ASP A 29 -1.20 11.82 -0.63
N VAL A 30 -1.31 10.64 -0.02
CA VAL A 30 -0.21 9.75 0.31
C VAL A 30 -0.10 8.71 -0.79
N VAL A 31 0.96 8.80 -1.59
CA VAL A 31 1.25 7.80 -2.62
C VAL A 31 2.14 6.70 -2.04
N VAL A 32 1.70 5.45 -2.12
CA VAL A 32 2.45 4.25 -1.80
C VAL A 32 2.86 3.58 -3.11
N ASP A 33 4.15 3.62 -3.40
CA ASP A 33 4.72 3.07 -4.62
C ASP A 33 5.15 1.63 -4.39
N LEU A 34 4.38 0.68 -4.94
CA LEU A 34 4.64 -0.76 -4.82
C LEU A 34 5.42 -1.29 -6.02
N SER A 35 5.91 -0.44 -6.94
CA SER A 35 6.45 -0.87 -8.23
C SER A 35 7.65 -1.83 -8.12
N GLU A 36 8.40 -1.76 -7.03
CA GLU A 36 9.53 -2.63 -6.71
C GLU A 36 9.20 -3.72 -5.66
N LEU A 37 7.92 -3.84 -5.26
CA LEU A 37 7.47 -4.89 -4.33
C LEU A 37 7.39 -6.23 -5.08
N GLU A 38 8.09 -7.24 -4.57
CA GLU A 38 8.22 -8.56 -5.19
C GLU A 38 7.37 -9.63 -4.48
N PHE A 39 7.14 -9.45 -3.17
CA PHE A 39 6.38 -10.37 -2.33
C PHE A 39 5.50 -9.63 -1.31
N ILE A 40 4.34 -10.20 -0.99
CA ILE A 40 3.45 -9.73 0.07
C ILE A 40 2.76 -10.92 0.75
N ASP A 41 2.70 -10.93 2.08
CA ASP A 41 1.95 -11.89 2.88
C ASP A 41 0.64 -11.30 3.45
N SER A 42 -0.09 -12.07 4.24
CA SER A 42 -1.34 -11.59 4.86
C SER A 42 -1.12 -10.44 5.85
N THR A 43 0.06 -10.34 6.47
CA THR A 43 0.44 -9.23 7.36
C THR A 43 0.60 -7.95 6.55
N GLY A 44 1.28 -8.05 5.41
CA GLY A 44 1.45 -6.96 4.45
C GLY A 44 0.12 -6.47 3.89
N ILE A 45 -0.78 -7.39 3.54
CA ILE A 45 -2.13 -7.01 3.09
C ILE A 45 -2.90 -6.30 4.21
N ALA A 46 -2.82 -6.80 5.44
CA ALA A 46 -3.53 -6.22 6.57
C ALA A 46 -3.08 -4.78 6.88
N VAL A 47 -1.81 -4.44 6.73
CA VAL A 47 -1.35 -3.04 6.94
C VAL A 47 -1.88 -2.10 5.86
N LEU A 48 -1.92 -2.53 4.58
CA LEU A 48 -2.50 -1.73 3.50
C LEU A 48 -4.00 -1.50 3.73
N VAL A 49 -4.74 -2.54 4.12
CA VAL A 49 -6.17 -2.45 4.41
C VAL A 49 -6.46 -1.51 5.58
N ARG A 50 -5.69 -1.59 6.67
CA ARG A 50 -5.85 -0.68 7.82
C ARG A 50 -5.56 0.75 7.42
N ALA A 51 -4.52 0.98 6.62
CA ALA A 51 -4.15 2.32 6.17
C ALA A 51 -5.24 2.95 5.29
N MET A 52 -5.90 2.17 4.44
CA MET A 52 -7.04 2.63 3.64
C MET A 52 -8.24 3.09 4.50
N GLY A 53 -8.33 2.69 5.77
CA GLY A 53 -9.42 3.09 6.66
C GLY A 53 -10.79 2.49 6.29
N ASP A 54 -11.83 2.98 6.96
CA ASP A 54 -13.23 2.59 6.72
C ASP A 54 -13.83 3.34 5.53
N GLU A 55 -14.83 2.76 4.88
CA GLU A 55 -15.47 3.23 3.63
C GLU A 55 -16.04 4.66 3.71
N ASP A 56 -16.30 5.17 4.92
CA ASP A 56 -16.84 6.52 5.17
C ASP A 56 -15.74 7.62 5.25
N GLY A 57 -14.46 7.24 5.20
CA GLY A 57 -13.32 8.14 5.33
C GLY A 57 -12.67 8.46 3.99
N THR A 58 -12.32 9.74 3.79
CA THR A 58 -11.53 10.26 2.65
C THR A 58 -10.11 9.69 2.69
N ALA A 59 -9.97 8.41 2.36
CA ALA A 59 -8.68 7.74 2.30
C ALA A 59 -7.85 8.40 1.20
N ARG A 60 -6.90 9.24 1.59
CA ARG A 60 -6.01 9.94 0.66
C ARG A 60 -4.89 9.03 0.14
N LEU A 61 -5.10 7.72 0.10
CA LEU A 61 -4.09 6.73 -0.26
C LEU A 61 -4.20 6.37 -1.73
N LYS A 62 -3.09 6.56 -2.44
CA LYS A 62 -2.94 6.22 -3.85
C LYS A 62 -1.82 5.23 -4.01
N PHE A 63 -1.96 4.32 -4.95
CA PHE A 63 -1.01 3.22 -5.13
C PHE A 63 -0.41 3.21 -6.52
N VAL A 64 0.91 3.11 -6.59
CA VAL A 64 1.58 2.68 -7.82
C VAL A 64 1.59 1.15 -7.80
N PRO A 65 1.06 0.47 -8.83
CA PRO A 65 0.97 -0.98 -8.81
C PRO A 65 2.35 -1.65 -8.83
N SER A 66 2.43 -2.82 -8.22
CA SER A 66 3.62 -3.67 -8.31
C SER A 66 3.83 -4.19 -9.73
N ARG A 67 5.10 -4.33 -10.12
CA ARG A 67 5.49 -5.01 -11.36
C ARG A 67 5.48 -6.54 -11.23
N SER A 68 5.40 -7.05 -10.00
CA SER A 68 5.28 -8.48 -9.72
C SER A 68 3.85 -8.96 -10.00
N ALA A 69 3.71 -9.86 -10.97
CA ALA A 69 2.44 -10.53 -11.23
C ALA A 69 1.95 -11.35 -10.02
N GLY A 70 2.88 -11.85 -9.18
CA GLY A 70 2.56 -12.55 -7.95
C GLY A 70 1.87 -11.65 -6.94
N VAL A 71 2.44 -10.47 -6.69
CA VAL A 71 1.85 -9.45 -5.79
C VAL A 71 0.48 -9.01 -6.31
N THR A 72 0.39 -8.67 -7.59
CA THR A 72 -0.88 -8.24 -8.22
C THR A 72 -1.97 -9.31 -8.04
N ARG A 73 -1.65 -10.57 -8.35
CA ARG A 73 -2.59 -11.69 -8.20
C ARG A 73 -3.05 -11.89 -6.75
N VAL A 74 -2.15 -11.75 -5.78
CA VAL A 74 -2.50 -11.89 -4.35
C VAL A 74 -3.44 -10.76 -3.92
N LEU A 75 -3.17 -9.52 -4.33
CA LEU A 75 -4.06 -8.38 -4.05
C LEU A 75 -5.45 -8.56 -4.71
N ASP A 76 -5.50 -9.09 -5.93
CA ASP A 76 -6.75 -9.40 -6.63
C ASP A 76 -7.52 -10.53 -5.94
N MET A 77 -6.85 -11.61 -5.58
CA MET A 77 -7.50 -12.76 -4.91
C MET A 77 -8.08 -12.40 -3.54
N THR A 78 -7.57 -11.35 -2.89
CA THR A 78 -8.07 -10.88 -1.59
C THR A 78 -9.13 -9.78 -1.72
N GLY A 79 -9.47 -9.34 -2.93
CA GLY A 79 -10.39 -8.23 -3.17
C GLY A 79 -9.85 -6.87 -2.73
N VAL A 80 -8.59 -6.80 -2.30
CA VAL A 80 -7.98 -5.54 -1.82
C VAL A 80 -7.73 -4.59 -2.98
N SER A 81 -7.40 -5.10 -4.17
CA SER A 81 -7.20 -4.27 -5.36
C SER A 81 -8.45 -3.47 -5.75
N GLU A 82 -9.65 -3.96 -5.44
CA GLU A 82 -10.92 -3.25 -5.70
C GLU A 82 -11.08 -1.98 -4.84
N ARG A 83 -10.36 -1.91 -3.71
CA ARG A 83 -10.36 -0.76 -2.79
C ARG A 83 -9.23 0.22 -3.07
N MET A 84 -8.27 -0.15 -3.92
CA MET A 84 -7.06 0.65 -4.15
C MET A 84 -7.31 1.70 -5.24
N GLU A 85 -7.08 2.98 -4.92
CA GLU A 85 -6.99 4.03 -5.94
C GLU A 85 -5.62 3.95 -6.62
N LEU A 86 -5.58 3.41 -7.84
CA LEU A 86 -4.34 3.27 -8.60
C LEU A 86 -3.97 4.58 -9.31
N VAL A 87 -2.67 4.89 -9.33
CA VAL A 87 -2.10 6.01 -10.09
C VAL A 87 -0.95 5.54 -10.97
N GLU A 88 -0.78 6.24 -12.09
CA GLU A 88 0.36 6.04 -12.98
C GLU A 88 1.59 6.84 -12.51
N GLY A 89 2.76 6.22 -12.64
CA GLY A 89 4.05 6.86 -12.41
C GLY A 89 4.77 6.38 -11.16
N VAL A 90 6.11 6.30 -11.24
CA VAL A 90 6.98 5.99 -10.09
C VAL A 90 7.32 7.30 -9.39
N ILE A 91 7.22 7.35 -8.06
CA ILE A 91 7.65 8.52 -7.29
C ILE A 91 9.15 8.66 -7.50
N ARG A 92 9.67 9.74 -8.10
CA ARG A 92 11.11 9.94 -8.35
C ARG A 92 11.94 10.16 -7.09
#